data_AF-A0A226X5Q0-F1
#
_entry.id   AF-A0A226X5Q0-F1
#
_cell.length_a   1.000
_cell.length_b   1.000
_cell.length_c   1.000
_cell.angle_alpha   90.00
_cell.angle_beta   90.00
_cell.angle_gamma   90.00
#
_symmetry.space_group_name_H-M   'P 1'
#
loop_
_entity.id
_entity.type
_entity.pdbx_description
1 polymer ?
#
loop_
_entity_poly.entity_id
_entity_poly.type
_entity_poly.pdbx_seq_one_letter_code
_entity_poly.pdbx_strand_id
1 'polypeptide(L)'
;MLRHLQNTELFRLGVADTIISKRFNRRSVAQSYEYDHRSLAEDLDQIEIPLDIEIMLGEKASTVARLIKGGKANGPIVDAFHHIQATESDAAAYEYLRAEADGFHATPYGHCLNSFTVDPCPKHLECFADCRHLSATDLPENRRNLIRLEGKFKLAVETINTRPSTSIGWRNQLDHAERRLAGVRKLLTTPPGERPFPDGPDLSQPRERGVLDD
;
A
#
# COMPACT_ATOMS: atom_id res chain seq x y z
N MET A 1 -18.86 1.69 -22.00
CA MET A 1 -19.16 0.90 -20.79
C MET A 1 -19.12 -0.62 -21.04
N LEU A 2 -19.92 -1.19 -21.95
CA LEU A 2 -19.99 -2.65 -22.14
C LEU A 2 -18.65 -3.34 -22.47
N ARG A 3 -17.78 -2.68 -23.26
CA ARG A 3 -16.46 -3.21 -23.63
C ARG A 3 -15.52 -3.37 -22.44
N HIS A 4 -15.58 -2.46 -21.47
CA HIS A 4 -14.79 -2.56 -20.25
C HIS A 4 -15.31 -3.71 -19.38
N LEU A 5 -16.63 -3.76 -19.15
CA LEU A 5 -17.25 -4.84 -18.39
C LEU A 5 -16.92 -6.21 -18.97
N GLN A 6 -17.12 -6.41 -20.28
CA GLN A 6 -16.80 -7.68 -20.94
C GLN A 6 -15.32 -8.04 -20.85
N ASN A 7 -14.42 -7.05 -20.87
CA ASN A 7 -12.99 -7.29 -20.69
C ASN A 7 -12.68 -7.79 -19.28
N THR A 8 -13.23 -7.13 -18.27
CA THR A 8 -13.13 -7.52 -16.86
C THR A 8 -13.67 -8.94 -16.63
N GLU A 9 -14.85 -9.28 -17.17
CA GLU A 9 -15.41 -10.64 -17.01
C GLU A 9 -14.55 -11.72 -17.69
N LEU A 10 -13.95 -11.42 -18.83
CA LEU A 10 -13.07 -12.37 -19.51
C LEU A 10 -11.79 -12.64 -18.70
N PHE A 11 -11.23 -11.60 -18.07
CA PHE A 11 -10.11 -11.79 -17.13
C PHE A 11 -10.54 -12.59 -15.89
N ARG A 12 -11.72 -12.34 -15.32
CA ARG A 12 -12.27 -13.14 -14.19
C ARG A 12 -12.44 -14.61 -14.51
N LEU A 13 -12.76 -14.94 -15.75
CA LEU A 13 -12.93 -16.31 -16.23
C LEU A 13 -11.59 -16.97 -16.61
N GLY A 14 -10.45 -16.31 -16.38
CA GLY A 14 -9.13 -16.83 -16.74
C GLY A 14 -8.90 -16.97 -18.25
N VAL A 15 -9.64 -16.22 -19.08
CA VAL A 15 -9.48 -16.28 -20.54
C VAL A 15 -8.13 -15.66 -20.91
N ALA A 16 -7.34 -16.38 -21.72
CA ALA A 16 -6.01 -15.93 -22.12
C ALA A 16 -6.01 -14.54 -22.77
N ASP A 17 -5.03 -13.71 -22.40
CA ASP A 17 -4.87 -12.32 -22.86
C ASP A 17 -4.87 -12.18 -24.38
N THR A 18 -4.27 -13.14 -25.09
CA THR A 18 -4.21 -13.14 -26.56
C THR A 18 -5.60 -13.28 -27.17
N ILE A 19 -6.49 -14.06 -26.55
CA ILE A 19 -7.89 -14.23 -26.96
C ILE A 19 -8.69 -12.97 -26.66
N ILE A 20 -8.54 -12.39 -25.47
CA ILE A 20 -9.18 -11.12 -25.09
C ILE A 20 -8.76 -10.00 -26.05
N SER A 21 -7.45 -9.90 -26.31
CA SER A 21 -6.87 -8.89 -27.20
C SER A 21 -7.38 -9.04 -28.63
N LYS A 22 -7.40 -10.26 -29.16
CA LYS A 22 -7.96 -10.56 -30.49
C LYS A 22 -9.44 -10.23 -30.57
N ARG A 23 -10.25 -10.60 -29.56
CA ARG A 23 -11.69 -10.31 -29.49
C ARG A 23 -11.97 -8.81 -29.59
N PHE A 24 -11.15 -7.98 -28.97
CA PHE A 24 -11.31 -6.52 -29.01
C PHE A 24 -10.46 -5.84 -30.08
N ASN A 25 -9.83 -6.60 -30.98
CA ASN A 25 -8.98 -6.12 -32.06
C ASN A 25 -7.85 -5.18 -31.59
N ARG A 26 -7.20 -5.54 -30.49
CA ARG A 26 -6.07 -4.81 -29.90
C ARG A 26 -4.77 -5.21 -30.58
N ARG A 27 -3.83 -4.28 -30.65
CA ARG A 27 -2.49 -4.49 -31.24
C ARG A 27 -1.52 -5.14 -30.27
N SER A 28 -1.79 -5.06 -28.97
CA SER A 28 -0.97 -5.62 -27.89
C SER A 28 -1.83 -6.12 -26.75
N VAL A 29 -1.35 -7.15 -26.05
CA VAL A 29 -1.96 -7.67 -24.82
C VAL A 29 -1.97 -6.64 -23.68
N ALA A 30 -0.97 -5.76 -23.64
CA ALA A 30 -0.89 -4.67 -22.66
C ALA A 30 -2.12 -3.75 -22.71
N GLN A 31 -2.69 -3.53 -23.90
CA GLN A 31 -3.88 -2.72 -24.08
C GLN A 31 -5.13 -3.34 -23.44
N SER A 32 -5.12 -4.64 -23.11
CA SER A 32 -6.24 -5.30 -22.44
C SER A 32 -6.34 -4.93 -20.97
N TYR A 33 -5.21 -4.66 -20.33
CA TYR A 33 -5.12 -4.27 -18.92
C TYR A 33 -5.62 -2.85 -18.66
N GLU A 34 -5.60 -1.95 -19.66
CA GLU A 34 -6.24 -0.62 -19.56
C GLU A 34 -7.77 -0.69 -19.33
N TYR A 35 -8.37 -1.84 -19.66
CA TYR A 35 -9.80 -2.10 -19.54
C TYR A 35 -10.10 -3.12 -18.44
N ASP A 36 -9.08 -3.59 -17.72
CA ASP A 36 -9.27 -4.40 -16.52
C ASP A 36 -9.53 -3.49 -15.33
N HIS A 37 -10.60 -3.80 -14.60
CA HIS A 37 -11.10 -2.99 -13.47
C HIS A 37 -11.40 -3.87 -12.25
N ARG A 38 -10.81 -5.07 -12.20
CA ARG A 38 -10.88 -5.94 -11.03
C ARG A 38 -10.30 -5.23 -9.80
N SER A 39 -10.85 -5.57 -8.63
CA SER A 39 -10.30 -5.14 -7.35
C SER A 39 -8.99 -5.86 -7.06
N LEU A 40 -8.20 -5.33 -6.10
CA LEU A 40 -6.98 -5.99 -5.66
C LEU A 40 -7.24 -7.44 -5.19
N ALA A 41 -8.33 -7.67 -4.46
CA ALA A 41 -8.70 -9.01 -4.00
C ALA A 41 -8.95 -9.98 -5.17
N GLU A 42 -9.72 -9.56 -6.17
CA GLU A 42 -10.01 -10.38 -7.37
C GLU A 42 -8.77 -10.65 -8.21
N ASP A 43 -7.81 -9.73 -8.23
CA ASP A 43 -6.52 -9.94 -8.90
C ASP A 43 -5.68 -10.97 -8.14
N LEU A 44 -5.69 -10.92 -6.80
CA LEU A 44 -4.94 -11.85 -5.96
C LEU A 44 -5.51 -13.27 -6.04
N ASP A 45 -6.83 -13.44 -6.15
CA ASP A 45 -7.48 -14.76 -6.27
C ASP A 45 -7.04 -15.54 -7.52
N GLN A 46 -6.56 -14.85 -8.55
CA GLN A 46 -6.03 -15.48 -9.77
C GLN A 46 -4.54 -15.86 -9.65
N ILE A 47 -3.87 -15.48 -8.57
CA ILE A 47 -2.47 -15.82 -8.32
C ILE A 47 -2.41 -17.14 -7.56
N GLU A 48 -2.11 -18.21 -8.30
CA GLU A 48 -1.97 -19.54 -7.74
C GLU A 48 -0.74 -19.65 -6.83
N ILE A 49 -0.90 -20.27 -5.66
CA ILE A 49 0.17 -20.72 -4.78
C ILE A 49 0.02 -22.24 -4.63
N PRO A 50 1.11 -23.02 -4.62
CA PRO A 50 1.01 -24.46 -4.36
C PRO A 50 0.22 -24.74 -3.08
N LEU A 51 -0.69 -25.72 -3.12
CA LEU A 51 -1.65 -25.97 -2.04
C LEU A 51 -0.96 -26.31 -0.71
N ASP A 52 0.14 -27.05 -0.75
CA ASP A 52 0.96 -27.37 0.40
C ASP A 52 1.57 -26.12 1.06
N ILE A 53 2.01 -25.17 0.24
CA ILE A 53 2.52 -23.87 0.69
C ILE A 53 1.38 -23.01 1.24
N GLU A 54 0.23 -22.95 0.58
CA GLU A 54 -0.93 -22.18 1.04
C GLU A 54 -1.44 -22.67 2.41
N ILE A 55 -1.49 -24.00 2.62
CA ILE A 55 -1.83 -24.60 3.91
C ILE A 55 -0.79 -24.20 4.98
N MET A 56 0.49 -24.21 4.64
CA MET A 56 1.57 -23.87 5.57
C MET A 56 1.55 -22.39 5.97
N LEU A 57 1.28 -21.49 5.02
CA LEU A 57 1.24 -20.04 5.22
C LEU A 57 0.01 -19.57 5.99
N GLY A 58 -1.13 -20.25 5.82
CA GLY A 58 -2.43 -19.73 6.29
C GLY A 58 -2.87 -18.48 5.52
N GLU A 59 -4.03 -17.93 5.87
CA GLU A 59 -4.72 -16.91 5.07
C GLU A 59 -3.92 -15.60 4.89
N LYS A 60 -3.42 -15.02 5.99
CA LYS A 60 -2.68 -13.76 5.97
C LYS A 60 -1.39 -13.88 5.16
N ALA A 61 -0.52 -14.84 5.49
CA ALA A 61 0.76 -14.98 4.80
C ALA A 61 0.58 -15.41 3.33
N SER A 62 -0.47 -16.17 3.01
CA SER A 62 -0.82 -16.47 1.61
C SER A 62 -1.22 -15.22 0.84
N THR A 63 -1.95 -14.28 1.47
CA THR A 63 -2.28 -13.00 0.85
C THR A 63 -1.02 -12.18 0.55
N VAL A 64 -0.06 -12.11 1.49
CA VAL A 64 1.22 -11.42 1.27
C VAL A 64 2.03 -12.12 0.18
N ALA A 65 2.06 -13.46 0.17
CA ALA A 65 2.74 -14.22 -0.88
C ALA A 65 2.16 -13.93 -2.28
N ARG A 66 0.82 -13.84 -2.40
CA ARG A 66 0.15 -13.47 -3.66
C ARG A 66 0.50 -12.03 -4.05
N LEU A 67 0.57 -11.10 -3.09
CA LEU A 67 1.00 -9.72 -3.37
C LEU A 67 2.45 -9.66 -3.87
N ILE A 68 3.37 -10.41 -3.26
CA ILE A 68 4.78 -10.50 -3.70
C ILE A 68 4.85 -11.10 -5.11
N LYS A 69 4.21 -12.25 -5.33
CA LYS A 69 4.20 -12.94 -6.64
C LYS A 69 3.54 -12.09 -7.74
N GLY A 70 2.55 -11.28 -7.39
CA GLY A 70 1.89 -10.34 -8.29
C GLY A 70 2.66 -9.04 -8.54
N GLY A 71 3.83 -8.84 -7.92
CA GLY A 71 4.59 -7.59 -7.99
C GLY A 71 3.88 -6.40 -7.34
N LYS A 72 2.92 -6.67 -6.44
CA LYS A 72 2.07 -5.67 -5.78
C LYS A 72 2.48 -5.37 -4.35
N ALA A 73 3.55 -6.00 -3.84
CA ALA A 73 4.14 -5.69 -2.54
C ALA A 73 5.61 -5.35 -2.70
N ASN A 74 6.12 -4.51 -1.79
CA ASN A 74 7.51 -4.08 -1.79
C ASN A 74 7.96 -3.70 -0.37
N GLY A 75 9.28 -3.62 -0.16
CA GLY A 75 9.92 -3.22 1.09
C GLY A 75 10.62 -4.40 1.79
N PRO A 76 11.24 -4.19 2.96
CA PRO A 76 12.20 -5.14 3.52
C PRO A 76 11.72 -6.58 3.76
N ILE A 77 10.44 -6.81 4.07
CA ILE A 77 9.91 -8.17 4.15
C ILE A 77 9.96 -8.84 2.76
N VAL A 78 9.61 -8.09 1.71
CA VAL A 78 9.66 -8.55 0.32
C VAL A 78 11.11 -8.70 -0.16
N ASP A 79 11.98 -7.76 0.20
CA ASP A 79 13.41 -7.81 -0.16
C ASP A 79 14.09 -9.02 0.49
N ALA A 80 13.80 -9.28 1.77
CA ALA A 80 14.29 -10.45 2.50
C ALA A 80 13.71 -11.75 1.92
N PHE A 81 12.42 -11.78 1.58
CA PHE A 81 11.80 -12.92 0.91
C PHE A 81 12.53 -13.27 -0.39
N HIS A 82 12.75 -12.29 -1.28
CA HIS A 82 13.47 -12.51 -2.53
C HIS A 82 14.93 -12.89 -2.33
N HIS A 83 15.58 -12.33 -1.30
CA HIS A 83 16.95 -12.70 -0.96
C HIS A 83 17.05 -14.16 -0.54
N ILE A 84 16.24 -14.60 0.42
CA ILE A 84 16.20 -16.01 0.90
C ILE A 84 15.82 -16.95 -0.23
N GLN A 85 14.88 -16.55 -1.09
CA GLN A 85 14.50 -17.32 -2.27
C GLN A 85 15.69 -17.56 -3.21
N ALA A 86 16.53 -16.54 -3.40
CA ALA A 86 17.69 -16.60 -4.29
C ALA A 86 18.90 -17.32 -3.69
N THR A 87 19.09 -17.26 -2.36
CA THR A 87 20.28 -17.79 -1.68
C THR A 87 20.07 -19.15 -1.03
N GLU A 88 18.83 -19.51 -0.68
CA GLU A 88 18.51 -20.73 0.07
C GLU A 88 17.53 -21.63 -0.71
N SER A 89 16.24 -21.29 -0.71
CA SER A 89 15.19 -22.02 -1.45
C SER A 89 13.84 -21.30 -1.38
N ASP A 90 12.92 -21.66 -2.28
CA ASP A 90 11.50 -21.24 -2.20
C ASP A 90 10.86 -21.62 -0.86
N ALA A 91 11.12 -22.83 -0.36
CA ALA A 91 10.57 -23.31 0.90
C ALA A 91 11.02 -22.46 2.09
N ALA A 92 12.31 -22.10 2.14
CA ALA A 92 12.86 -21.21 3.17
C ALA A 92 12.25 -19.80 3.10
N ALA A 93 12.03 -19.27 1.89
CA ALA A 93 11.41 -17.96 1.70
C ALA A 93 9.95 -17.94 2.20
N TYR A 94 9.17 -18.98 1.93
CA TYR A 94 7.81 -19.09 2.44
C TYR A 94 7.76 -19.31 3.96
N GLU A 95 8.70 -20.06 4.52
CA GLU A 95 8.81 -20.24 5.98
C GLU A 95 9.12 -18.90 6.68
N TYR A 96 10.03 -18.10 6.12
CA TYR A 96 10.28 -16.73 6.55
C TYR A 96 9.00 -15.87 6.47
N LEU A 97 8.29 -15.94 5.34
CA LEU A 97 7.07 -15.17 5.15
C LEU A 97 5.97 -15.56 6.15
N ARG A 98 5.85 -16.84 6.49
CA ARG A 98 4.92 -17.31 7.53
C ARG A 98 5.17 -16.62 8.88
N ALA A 99 6.44 -16.41 9.23
CA ALA A 99 6.82 -15.77 10.49
C ALA A 99 6.61 -14.24 10.45
N GLU A 100 6.88 -13.60 9.31
CA GLU A 100 6.95 -12.14 9.20
C GLU A 100 5.70 -11.47 8.60
N ALA A 101 4.79 -12.23 7.98
CA ALA A 101 3.64 -11.68 7.25
C ALA A 101 2.67 -10.87 8.14
N ASP A 102 2.65 -11.11 9.45
CA ASP A 102 1.87 -10.28 10.37
C ASP A 102 2.41 -8.85 10.47
N GLY A 103 3.64 -8.61 9.99
CA GLY A 103 4.25 -7.30 9.78
C GLY A 103 3.73 -6.53 8.57
N PHE A 104 2.87 -7.11 7.74
CA PHE A 104 2.46 -6.52 6.47
C PHE A 104 0.98 -6.14 6.48
N HIS A 105 0.70 -4.84 6.32
CA HIS A 105 -0.67 -4.32 6.26
C HIS A 105 -0.89 -3.43 5.04
N ALA A 106 -1.90 -3.76 4.23
CA ALA A 106 -2.38 -2.88 3.18
C ALA A 106 -3.16 -1.70 3.78
N THR A 107 -2.80 -0.49 3.37
CA THR A 107 -3.50 0.74 3.77
C THR A 107 -4.02 1.47 2.53
N PRO A 108 -4.95 2.44 2.69
CA PRO A 108 -5.40 3.28 1.58
C PRO A 108 -4.30 4.14 0.94
N TYR A 109 -3.10 4.23 1.51
CA TYR A 109 -2.02 5.11 1.05
C TYR A 109 -0.70 4.39 0.70
N GLY A 110 -0.59 3.09 1.00
CA GLY A 110 0.61 2.27 0.80
C GLY A 110 0.61 1.04 1.71
N HIS A 111 1.77 0.41 1.92
CA HIS A 111 1.90 -0.72 2.85
C HIS A 111 2.55 -0.28 4.17
N CYS A 112 2.01 -0.75 5.30
CA CYS A 112 2.67 -0.66 6.60
C CYS A 112 3.46 -1.96 6.82
N LEU A 113 4.73 -1.81 7.23
CA LEU A 113 5.67 -2.90 7.48
C LEU A 113 5.93 -3.13 8.98
N ASN A 114 5.03 -2.63 9.84
CA ASN A 114 5.12 -2.85 11.27
C ASN A 114 4.30 -4.08 11.67
N SER A 115 4.85 -4.90 12.55
CA SER A 115 4.13 -6.04 13.15
C SER A 115 3.19 -5.57 14.25
N PHE A 116 1.88 -5.75 14.04
CA PHE A 116 0.84 -5.53 15.03
C PHE A 116 0.36 -6.88 15.59
N THR A 117 1.12 -7.48 16.49
CA THR A 117 0.73 -8.75 17.10
C THR A 117 -0.44 -8.62 18.09
N VAL A 118 -0.77 -7.39 18.55
CA VAL A 118 -1.76 -7.19 19.61
C VAL A 118 -2.64 -5.93 19.42
N ASP A 119 -2.08 -4.78 19.04
CA ASP A 119 -2.81 -3.49 18.99
C ASP A 119 -2.68 -2.76 17.64
N PRO A 120 -3.77 -2.16 17.12
CA PRO A 120 -3.72 -1.32 15.92
C PRO A 120 -2.91 -0.04 16.20
N CYS A 121 -2.21 0.47 15.19
CA CYS A 121 -1.44 1.72 15.29
C CYS A 121 -2.33 2.89 15.78
N PRO A 122 -1.91 3.63 16.82
CA PRO A 122 -2.69 4.75 17.38
C PRO A 122 -2.77 5.96 16.44
N LYS A 123 -2.04 5.96 15.32
CA LYS A 123 -2.12 7.00 14.29
C LYS A 123 -3.14 6.72 13.19
N HIS A 124 -3.91 5.63 13.27
CA HIS A 124 -5.12 5.39 12.48
C HIS A 124 -5.01 5.77 10.98
N LEU A 125 -4.08 5.14 10.26
CA LEU A 125 -3.84 5.35 8.82
C LEU A 125 -3.20 6.70 8.44
N GLU A 126 -2.67 7.47 9.39
CA GLU A 126 -1.86 8.67 9.11
C GLU A 126 -0.36 8.36 8.89
N CYS A 127 -0.02 7.20 8.34
CA CYS A 127 1.37 6.81 8.11
C CYS A 127 2.12 7.79 7.18
N PHE A 128 1.39 8.51 6.33
CA PHE A 128 1.92 9.57 5.46
C PHE A 128 2.45 10.78 6.25
N ALA A 129 2.20 10.88 7.56
CA ALA A 129 2.74 11.88 8.45
C ALA A 129 4.08 11.41 9.07
N ASP A 130 5.04 11.09 8.19
CA ASP A 130 6.43 10.73 8.53
C ASP A 130 6.66 9.36 9.20
N CYS A 131 5.77 8.37 9.05
CA CYS A 131 6.00 7.05 9.64
C CYS A 131 7.08 6.24 8.90
N ARG A 132 8.07 5.72 9.62
CA ARG A 132 9.15 4.88 9.02
C ARG A 132 8.71 3.54 8.44
N HIS A 133 7.55 3.05 8.87
CA HIS A 133 7.04 1.75 8.46
C HIS A 133 6.24 1.82 7.16
N LEU A 134 5.99 3.02 6.62
CA LEU A 134 5.29 3.18 5.35
C LEU A 134 6.20 2.82 4.18
N SER A 135 5.67 2.04 3.23
CA SER A 135 6.25 1.75 1.93
C SER A 135 5.32 2.23 0.82
N ALA A 136 5.88 2.89 -0.19
CA ALA A 136 5.13 3.38 -1.34
C ALA A 136 4.69 2.23 -2.26
N THR A 137 3.60 2.43 -3.00
CA THR A 137 3.03 1.43 -3.91
C THR A 137 2.73 2.06 -5.27
N ASP A 138 2.63 1.24 -6.30
CA ASP A 138 2.17 1.62 -7.63
C ASP A 138 0.66 1.41 -7.83
N LEU A 139 -0.05 0.97 -6.79
CA LEU A 139 -1.48 0.68 -6.86
C LEU A 139 -2.26 1.95 -7.24
N PRO A 140 -3.04 1.93 -8.34
CA PRO A 140 -3.79 3.10 -8.81
C PRO A 140 -4.74 3.69 -7.76
N GLU A 141 -5.28 2.84 -6.89
CA GLU A 141 -6.17 3.26 -5.82
C GLU A 141 -5.44 4.08 -4.75
N ASN A 142 -4.24 3.64 -4.32
CA ASN A 142 -3.42 4.40 -3.39
C ASN A 142 -3.11 5.78 -3.96
N ARG A 143 -2.72 5.86 -5.24
CA ARG A 143 -2.46 7.13 -5.92
C ARG A 143 -3.69 8.05 -5.96
N ARG A 144 -4.88 7.53 -6.28
CA ARG A 144 -6.12 8.33 -6.27
C ARG A 144 -6.44 8.86 -4.88
N ASN A 145 -6.27 8.04 -3.84
CA ASN A 145 -6.49 8.43 -2.46
C ASN A 145 -5.53 9.54 -2.03
N LEU A 146 -4.25 9.43 -2.40
CA LEU A 146 -3.22 10.42 -2.12
C LEU A 146 -3.50 11.76 -2.83
N ILE A 147 -3.91 11.76 -4.10
CA ILE A 147 -4.26 12.99 -4.82
C ILE A 147 -5.44 13.70 -4.15
N ARG A 148 -6.47 12.94 -3.75
CA ARG A 148 -7.62 13.49 -3.03
C ARG A 148 -7.20 14.07 -1.67
N LEU A 149 -6.32 13.38 -0.97
CA LEU A 149 -5.80 13.81 0.33
C LEU A 149 -4.93 15.06 0.21
N GLU A 150 -4.09 15.15 -0.82
CA GLU A 150 -3.29 16.33 -1.13
C GLU A 150 -4.19 17.55 -1.34
N GLY A 151 -5.27 17.41 -2.13
CA GLY A 151 -6.26 18.48 -2.35
C GLY A 151 -6.93 18.94 -1.06
N LYS A 152 -7.30 18.01 -0.17
CA LYS A 152 -7.88 18.34 1.14
C LYS A 152 -6.91 19.14 2.01
N PHE A 153 -5.64 18.74 2.08
CA PHE A 153 -4.66 19.46 2.88
C PHE A 153 -4.25 20.81 2.28
N LYS A 154 -4.19 20.94 0.95
CA LYS A 154 -4.02 22.25 0.28
C LYS A 154 -5.11 23.22 0.71
N LEU A 155 -6.38 22.80 0.59
CA LEU A 155 -7.52 23.63 1.00
C LEU A 155 -7.49 23.96 2.50
N ALA A 156 -7.07 23.02 3.35
CA ALA A 156 -6.94 23.25 4.79
C ALA A 156 -5.88 24.32 5.09
N VAL A 157 -4.69 24.22 4.49
CA VAL A 157 -3.60 25.21 4.63
C VAL A 157 -4.05 26.58 4.14
N GLU A 158 -4.69 26.66 2.97
CA GLU A 158 -5.26 27.91 2.45
C GLU A 158 -6.27 28.52 3.43
N THR A 159 -7.21 27.71 3.93
CA THR A 159 -8.23 28.14 4.89
C THR A 159 -7.62 28.68 6.18
N ILE A 160 -6.61 28.00 6.74
CA ILE A 160 -5.91 28.45 7.96
C ILE A 160 -5.20 29.79 7.71
N ASN A 161 -4.55 29.94 6.55
CA ASN A 161 -3.85 31.17 6.16
C ASN A 161 -4.80 32.35 5.90
N THR A 162 -6.05 32.11 5.47
CA THR A 162 -7.05 33.20 5.36
C THR A 162 -7.47 33.79 6.70
N ARG A 163 -7.18 33.11 7.81
CA ARG A 163 -7.48 33.56 9.18
C ARG A 163 -6.17 33.79 9.95
N PRO A 164 -5.32 34.74 9.50
CA PRO A 164 -4.01 34.92 10.09
C PRO A 164 -4.14 35.29 11.57
N SER A 165 -3.51 34.50 12.42
CA SER A 165 -3.42 34.68 13.87
C SER A 165 -1.98 34.40 14.29
N THR A 166 -1.54 34.95 15.41
CA THR A 166 -0.21 34.66 15.98
C THR A 166 -0.29 33.71 17.18
N SER A 167 -1.50 33.24 17.51
CA SER A 167 -1.71 32.33 18.63
C SER A 167 -0.94 31.02 18.45
N ILE A 168 -0.57 30.40 19.58
CA ILE A 168 0.09 29.09 19.58
C ILE A 168 -0.81 28.04 18.92
N GLY A 169 -2.12 28.07 19.20
CA GLY A 169 -3.09 27.16 18.59
C GLY A 169 -3.15 27.26 17.06
N TRP A 170 -3.17 28.48 16.52
CA TRP A 170 -3.12 28.69 15.07
C TRP A 170 -1.82 28.17 14.46
N ARG A 171 -0.67 28.47 15.08
CA ARG A 171 0.64 27.98 14.61
C ARG A 171 0.69 26.45 14.59
N ASN A 172 0.19 25.80 15.65
CA ASN A 172 0.14 24.34 15.74
C ASN A 172 -0.78 23.73 14.67
N GLN A 173 -1.93 24.36 14.37
CA GLN A 173 -2.83 23.89 13.32
C GLN A 173 -2.19 24.01 11.93
N LEU A 174 -1.55 25.15 11.64
CA LEU A 174 -0.90 25.38 10.37
C LEU A 174 0.24 24.37 10.15
N ASP A 175 1.15 24.27 11.11
CA ASP A 175 2.28 23.33 11.07
C ASP A 175 1.82 21.87 10.95
N HIS A 176 0.75 21.47 11.66
CA HIS A 176 0.17 20.15 11.54
C HIS A 176 -0.38 19.83 10.13
N ALA A 177 -1.04 20.81 9.49
CA ALA A 177 -1.57 20.67 8.14
C ALA A 177 -0.45 20.68 7.08
N GLU A 178 0.55 21.54 7.25
CA GLU A 178 1.70 21.65 6.35
C GLU A 178 2.55 20.38 6.36
N ARG A 179 2.84 19.80 7.53
CA ARG A 179 3.56 18.51 7.62
C ARG A 179 2.83 17.39 6.89
N ARG A 180 1.51 17.28 7.06
CA ARG A 180 0.71 16.26 6.37
C ARG A 180 0.70 16.47 4.86
N LEU A 181 0.57 17.72 4.41
CA LEU A 181 0.67 18.05 2.99
C LEU A 181 2.04 17.68 2.42
N ALA A 182 3.11 18.01 3.14
CA ALA A 182 4.48 17.67 2.75
C ALA A 182 4.68 16.15 2.67
N GLY A 183 4.21 15.40 3.68
CA GLY A 183 4.28 13.95 3.71
C GLY A 183 3.53 13.27 2.56
N VAL A 184 2.30 13.73 2.27
CA VAL A 184 1.53 13.23 1.11
C VAL A 184 2.23 13.53 -0.21
N ARG A 185 2.78 14.74 -0.38
CA ARG A 185 3.54 15.12 -1.57
C ARG A 185 4.79 14.28 -1.74
N LYS A 186 5.53 14.04 -0.66
CA LYS A 186 6.72 13.18 -0.65
C LYS A 186 6.34 11.79 -1.15
N LEU A 187 5.33 11.19 -0.54
CA LEU A 187 4.83 9.86 -0.91
C LEU A 187 4.34 9.78 -2.36
N LEU A 188 3.70 10.82 -2.90
CA LEU A 188 3.29 10.86 -4.31
C LEU A 188 4.45 10.82 -5.30
N THR A 189 5.64 11.23 -4.87
CA THR A 189 6.88 11.25 -5.66
C THR A 189 7.84 10.12 -5.34
N THR A 190 7.59 9.35 -4.26
CA THR A 190 8.42 8.21 -3.86
C THR A 190 8.22 7.05 -4.83
N PRO A 191 9.29 6.46 -5.38
CA PRO A 191 9.20 5.27 -6.21
C PRO A 191 8.49 4.11 -5.48
N PRO A 192 7.73 3.26 -6.19
CA PRO A 192 7.11 2.08 -5.61
C PRO A 192 8.13 1.22 -4.87
N GLY A 193 7.80 0.82 -3.65
CA GLY A 193 8.65 0.01 -2.79
C GLY A 193 9.70 0.72 -1.97
N GLU A 194 9.95 1.98 -2.26
CA GLU A 194 10.81 2.79 -1.41
C GLU A 194 10.05 3.29 -0.18
N ARG A 195 10.82 3.53 0.89
CA ARG A 195 10.32 4.12 2.12
C ARG A 195 10.37 5.65 1.98
N PRO A 196 9.25 6.37 1.98
CA PRO A 196 9.26 7.84 1.97
C PRO A 196 9.93 8.42 3.22
N PHE A 197 9.94 7.72 4.36
CA PHE A 197 10.40 8.26 5.64
C PHE A 197 11.35 7.29 6.37
N PRO A 198 12.51 6.92 5.80
CA PRO A 198 13.36 5.89 6.39
C PRO A 198 13.81 6.23 7.82
N ASP A 199 14.04 7.52 8.10
CA ASP A 199 14.45 8.05 9.40
C ASP A 199 13.26 8.64 10.22
N GLY A 200 12.03 8.35 9.80
CA GLY A 200 10.83 8.84 10.46
C GLY A 200 10.60 8.22 11.84
N PRO A 201 9.76 8.84 12.69
CA PRO A 201 9.34 8.21 13.93
C PRO A 201 8.62 6.87 13.67
N ASP A 202 8.73 5.99 14.66
CA ASP A 202 7.83 4.86 14.77
C ASP A 202 6.49 5.32 15.36
N LEU A 203 5.50 5.49 14.49
CA LEU A 203 4.16 5.91 14.87
C LEU A 203 3.31 4.79 15.48
N SER A 204 3.76 3.54 15.49
CA SER A 204 3.06 2.46 16.21
C SER A 204 3.27 2.54 17.71
N GLN A 205 4.36 3.17 18.15
CA GLN A 205 4.63 3.32 19.57
C GLN A 205 3.62 4.30 20.20
N PRO A 206 3.08 3.99 21.39
CA PRO A 206 2.29 4.94 22.13
C PRO A 206 3.12 6.21 22.39
N ARG A 207 2.48 7.39 22.31
CA ARG A 207 3.17 8.61 22.78
C ARG A 207 3.44 8.46 24.28
N GLU A 208 4.62 8.91 24.70
CA GLU A 208 4.87 9.18 26.11
C GLU A 208 3.78 10.10 26.64
N ARG A 209 3.14 9.69 27.74
CA ARG A 209 2.13 10.51 28.42
C ARG A 209 2.75 11.84 28.81
N GLY A 210 2.11 12.93 28.40
CA GLY A 210 2.46 14.26 28.85
C GLY A 210 2.06 14.46 30.31
N VAL A 211 2.67 15.45 30.97
CA VAL A 211 2.38 15.87 32.35
C VAL A 211 0.91 16.31 32.55
N LEU A 212 0.14 16.43 31.48
CA LEU A 212 -1.26 16.86 31.47
C LEU A 212 -2.23 15.73 31.06
N ASP A 213 -1.76 14.50 30.87
CA ASP A 213 -2.57 13.36 30.42
C ASP A 213 -3.19 12.55 31.59
N ASP A 214 -3.38 13.18 32.76
CA ASP A 214 -4.11 12.65 33.93
C ASP A 214 -5.58 13.08 33.96
#